data_AF-A0A1L4D1G8-F1
#
_entry.id   AF-A0A1L4D1G8-F1
#
_cell.length_a   1.000
_cell.length_b   1.000
_cell.length_c   1.000
_cell.angle_alpha   90.00
_cell.angle_beta   90.00
_cell.angle_gamma   90.00
#
_symmetry.space_group_name_H-M   'P 1'
#
loop_
_entity.id
_entity.type
_entity.pdbx_description
1 polymer ?
#
loop_
_entity_poly.entity_id
_entity_poly.type
_entity_poly.pdbx_seq_one_letter_code
_entity_poly.pdbx_strand_id
1 'polypeptide(L)'
;MEDDFIDDSVFEAKRLEYEKKKQKKQEKQQRLELKKQVLSELQNLLHKQNQTDSDDFESCYQASLAFKPGTKNWARAIMNLSENIELLEIRKKYIKLAQYWHPDKNNDTDNEAMKYLNEAWQILKKEC
;
A
#
# COMPACT_ATOMS: atom_id res chain seq x y z
N MET A 1 -66.61 8.50 39.46
CA MET A 1 -65.90 7.75 38.42
C MET A 1 -65.25 8.81 37.56
N GLU A 2 -64.00 9.12 37.88
CA GLU A 2 -63.18 10.02 37.07
C GLU A 2 -62.58 9.14 35.98
N ASP A 3 -63.08 9.29 34.76
CA ASP A 3 -62.49 8.66 33.58
C ASP A 3 -61.15 9.35 33.32
N ASP A 4 -60.06 8.68 33.70
CA ASP A 4 -58.71 9.00 33.27
C ASP A 4 -58.62 8.77 31.75
N PHE A 5 -59.06 9.77 30.99
CA PHE A 5 -58.91 9.83 29.55
C PHE A 5 -57.42 10.01 29.24
N ILE A 6 -56.73 8.90 29.08
CA ILE A 6 -55.35 8.87 28.61
C ILE A 6 -55.34 9.53 27.23
N ASP A 7 -54.73 10.73 27.15
CA ASP A 7 -54.64 11.51 25.92
C ASP A 7 -53.84 10.74 24.86
N ASP A 8 -54.53 10.26 23.83
CA ASP A 8 -53.97 9.55 22.67
C ASP A 8 -52.78 10.32 22.04
N SER A 9 -52.76 11.66 22.16
CA SER A 9 -51.66 12.50 21.67
C SER A 9 -50.31 12.20 22.35
N VAL A 10 -50.33 11.83 23.64
CA VAL A 10 -49.13 11.52 24.43
C VAL A 10 -48.54 10.17 24.04
N PHE A 11 -49.41 9.21 23.68
CA PHE A 11 -48.99 7.90 23.20
C PHE A 11 -48.39 7.98 21.80
N GLU A 12 -49.00 8.75 20.91
CA GLU A 12 -48.46 9.01 19.56
C GLU A 12 -47.10 9.73 19.62
N ALA A 13 -46.96 10.74 20.49
CA ALA A 13 -45.70 11.45 20.68
C ALA A 13 -44.57 10.50 21.16
N LYS A 14 -44.85 9.62 22.14
CA LYS A 14 -43.89 8.60 22.61
C LYS A 14 -43.49 7.62 21.52
N ARG A 15 -44.43 7.21 20.66
CA ARG A 15 -44.16 6.31 19.53
C ARG A 15 -43.25 6.97 18.49
N LEU A 16 -43.54 8.22 18.14
CA LEU A 16 -42.72 9.01 17.22
C LEU A 16 -41.30 9.24 17.77
N GLU A 17 -41.16 9.50 19.07
CA GLU A 17 -39.83 9.62 19.69
C GLU A 17 -39.05 8.30 19.64
N TYR A 18 -39.71 7.17 19.90
CA TYR A 18 -39.09 5.86 19.82
C TYR A 18 -38.62 5.54 18.38
N GLU A 19 -39.46 5.83 17.39
CA GLU A 19 -39.12 5.65 15.97
C GLU A 19 -37.94 6.54 15.56
N LYS A 20 -37.90 7.81 15.98
CA LYS A 20 -36.76 8.71 15.76
C LYS A 20 -35.47 8.20 16.42
N LYS A 21 -35.54 7.66 17.65
CA LYS A 21 -34.38 7.06 18.33
C LYS A 21 -33.87 5.82 17.59
N LYS A 22 -34.80 4.98 17.07
CA LYS A 22 -34.47 3.81 16.27
C LYS A 22 -33.80 4.20 14.94
N GLN A 23 -34.33 5.20 14.23
CA GLN A 23 -33.74 5.73 13.00
C GLN A 23 -32.32 6.27 13.25
N LYS A 24 -32.11 7.11 14.26
CA LYS A 24 -30.78 7.62 14.61
C LYS A 24 -29.77 6.51 14.91
N LYS A 25 -30.21 5.42 15.56
CA LYS A 25 -29.35 4.26 15.83
C LYS A 25 -28.99 3.52 14.54
N GLN A 26 -29.95 3.35 13.63
CA GLN A 26 -29.72 2.74 12.31
C GLN A 26 -28.77 3.57 11.46
N GLU A 27 -28.98 4.89 11.38
CA GLU A 27 -28.08 5.81 10.66
C GLU A 27 -26.65 5.76 11.22
N LYS A 28 -26.50 5.70 12.56
CA LYS A 28 -25.18 5.55 13.18
C LYS A 28 -24.51 4.23 12.78
N GLN A 29 -25.26 3.14 12.72
CA GLN A 29 -24.73 1.84 12.28
C GLN A 29 -24.31 1.89 10.81
N GLN A 30 -25.15 2.42 9.93
CA GLN A 30 -24.83 2.59 8.51
C GLN A 30 -23.58 3.45 8.30
N ARG A 31 -23.43 4.55 9.05
CA ARG A 31 -22.22 5.39 9.01
C ARG A 31 -20.97 4.65 9.45
N LEU A 32 -21.07 3.80 10.47
CA LEU A 32 -19.93 2.99 10.94
C LEU A 32 -19.55 1.91 9.93
N GLU A 33 -20.54 1.28 9.31
CA GLU A 33 -20.33 0.26 8.28
C GLU A 33 -19.68 0.86 7.02
N LEU A 34 -20.18 2.01 6.56
CA LEU A 34 -19.57 2.78 5.47
C LEU A 34 -18.10 3.11 5.78
N LYS A 35 -17.81 3.59 7.01
CA LYS A 35 -16.42 3.87 7.42
C LYS A 35 -15.53 2.63 7.38
N LYS A 36 -16.04 1.46 7.78
CA LYS A 36 -15.30 0.20 7.71
C LYS A 36 -15.02 -0.22 6.27
N GLN A 37 -16.00 -0.09 5.38
CA GLN A 37 -15.82 -0.37 3.95
C GLN A 37 -14.74 0.52 3.34
N VAL A 38 -14.82 1.84 3.57
CA VAL A 38 -13.81 2.80 3.08
C VAL A 38 -12.41 2.49 3.62
N LEU A 39 -12.28 2.15 4.91
CA LEU A 39 -10.99 1.76 5.48
C LEU A 39 -10.42 0.49 4.83
N SER A 40 -11.28 -0.50 4.57
CA SER A 40 -10.87 -1.73 3.88
C SER A 40 -10.42 -1.44 2.45
N GLU A 41 -11.12 -0.58 1.73
CA GLU A 41 -10.74 -0.16 0.37
C GLU A 41 -9.39 0.55 0.37
N LEU A 42 -9.17 1.48 1.31
CA LEU A 42 -7.89 2.17 1.46
C LEU A 42 -6.74 1.21 1.76
N GLN A 43 -6.95 0.23 2.64
CA GLN A 43 -5.95 -0.81 2.91
C GLN A 43 -5.62 -1.63 1.65
N ASN A 44 -6.64 -2.02 0.88
CA ASN A 44 -6.44 -2.75 -0.37
C ASN A 44 -5.68 -1.93 -1.40
N LEU A 45 -5.94 -0.63 -1.51
CA LEU A 45 -5.21 0.28 -2.41
C LEU A 45 -3.74 0.41 -2.00
N LEU A 46 -3.46 0.60 -0.71
CA LEU A 46 -2.08 0.62 -0.20
C LEU A 46 -1.33 -0.68 -0.50
N HIS A 47 -2.00 -1.82 -0.30
CA HIS A 47 -1.39 -3.13 -0.58
C HIS A 47 -1.09 -3.31 -2.08
N LYS A 48 -2.00 -2.89 -2.96
CA LYS A 48 -1.79 -2.91 -4.41
C LYS A 48 -0.64 -2.01 -4.85
N GLN A 49 -0.54 -0.81 -4.27
CA GLN A 49 0.55 0.12 -4.59
C GLN A 49 1.92 -0.44 -4.20
N ASN A 50 2.02 -1.09 -3.04
CA ASN A 50 3.25 -1.77 -2.63
C ASN A 50 3.61 -2.96 -3.53
N GLN A 51 2.64 -3.64 -4.14
CA GLN A 51 2.88 -4.75 -5.07
C GLN A 51 3.35 -4.28 -6.45
N THR A 52 2.86 -3.15 -6.95
CA THR A 52 3.29 -2.58 -8.25
C THR A 52 4.69 -1.95 -8.19
N ASP A 53 5.10 -1.49 -7.01
CA ASP A 53 6.43 -0.92 -6.75
C ASP A 53 7.31 -1.89 -5.96
N SER A 54 7.22 -3.20 -6.25
CA SER A 54 8.03 -4.22 -5.57
C SER A 54 9.50 -4.10 -5.98
N ASP A 55 10.16 -3.07 -5.47
CA ASP A 55 11.60 -2.87 -5.34
C ASP A 55 12.19 -3.87 -4.30
N ASP A 56 11.51 -5.00 -4.10
CA ASP A 56 11.93 -6.12 -3.27
C ASP A 56 13.09 -6.85 -3.96
N PHE A 57 14.11 -7.19 -3.18
CA PHE A 57 15.33 -7.78 -3.71
C PHE A 57 15.06 -9.12 -4.37
N GLU A 58 14.26 -9.99 -3.75
CA GLU A 58 13.99 -11.34 -4.27
C GLU A 58 13.29 -11.27 -5.63
N SER A 59 12.28 -10.41 -5.74
CA SER A 59 11.55 -10.20 -6.99
C SER A 59 12.47 -9.70 -8.12
N CYS A 60 13.31 -8.71 -7.82
CA CYS A 60 14.30 -8.17 -8.77
C CYS A 60 15.36 -9.20 -9.15
N TYR A 61 15.82 -10.01 -8.18
CA TYR A 61 16.80 -11.06 -8.40
C TYR A 61 16.26 -12.14 -9.32
N GLN A 62 15.05 -12.65 -9.07
CA GLN A 62 14.38 -13.62 -9.93
C GLN A 62 14.21 -13.11 -11.36
N ALA A 63 13.80 -11.84 -11.53
CA ALA A 63 13.72 -11.21 -12.85
C ALA A 63 15.09 -11.14 -13.55
N SER A 64 16.15 -10.92 -12.78
CA SER A 64 17.53 -10.85 -13.30
C SER A 64 18.06 -12.19 -13.80
N LEU A 65 17.58 -13.32 -13.28
CA LEU A 65 18.04 -14.67 -13.69
C LEU A 65 17.75 -14.99 -15.16
N ALA A 66 16.80 -14.28 -15.78
CA ALA A 66 16.53 -14.38 -17.21
C ALA A 66 17.69 -13.83 -18.08
N PHE A 67 18.62 -13.09 -17.48
CA PHE A 67 19.70 -12.41 -18.17
C PHE A 67 21.06 -12.87 -17.65
N LYS A 68 22.08 -12.78 -18.50
CA LYS A 68 23.45 -13.09 -18.09
C LYS A 68 23.95 -12.01 -17.10
N PRO A 69 24.53 -12.39 -15.96
CA PRO A 69 25.14 -11.45 -15.02
C PRO A 69 26.18 -10.56 -15.70
N GLY A 70 26.26 -9.29 -15.28
CA GLY A 70 27.18 -8.33 -15.86
C GLY A 70 26.69 -7.64 -17.15
N THR A 71 25.50 -7.99 -17.66
CA THR A 71 24.91 -7.33 -18.84
C THR A 71 24.02 -6.15 -18.46
N LYS A 72 23.78 -5.24 -19.40
CA LYS A 72 22.85 -4.12 -19.23
C LYS A 72 21.45 -4.57 -18.83
N ASN A 73 20.94 -5.61 -19.48
CA ASN A 73 19.59 -6.11 -19.24
C ASN A 73 19.48 -6.73 -17.85
N TRP A 74 20.52 -7.43 -17.41
CA TRP A 74 20.62 -7.90 -16.03
C TRP A 74 20.61 -6.75 -15.02
N ALA A 75 21.42 -5.70 -15.25
CA ALA A 75 21.47 -4.54 -14.36
C ALA A 75 20.13 -3.78 -14.29
N ARG A 76 19.42 -3.68 -15.43
CA ARG A 76 18.06 -3.11 -15.50
C ARG A 76 17.05 -3.96 -14.74
N ALA A 77 17.13 -5.28 -14.84
CA ALA A 77 16.25 -6.19 -14.12
C ALA A 77 16.46 -6.12 -12.61
N ILE A 78 17.71 -6.11 -12.12
CA ILE A 78 18.04 -5.91 -10.71
C ILE A 78 17.49 -4.58 -10.17
N MET A 79 17.59 -3.51 -10.96
CA MET A 79 17.09 -2.20 -10.53
C MET A 79 15.61 -1.96 -10.84
N ASN A 80 14.90 -2.96 -11.38
CA ASN A 80 13.52 -2.87 -11.86
C ASN A 80 13.27 -1.59 -12.68
N LEU A 81 14.06 -1.44 -13.75
CA LEU A 81 14.09 -0.28 -14.64
C LEU A 81 13.53 -0.64 -16.02
N SER A 82 12.75 0.27 -16.62
CA SER A 82 12.30 0.16 -18.00
C SER A 82 13.43 0.46 -19.00
N GLU A 83 13.20 0.10 -20.26
CA GLU A 83 14.09 0.48 -21.34
C GLU A 83 14.03 2.01 -21.56
N ASN A 84 15.18 2.64 -21.81
CA ASN A 84 15.36 4.08 -22.07
C ASN A 84 15.13 5.04 -20.89
N ILE A 85 15.67 4.71 -19.72
CA ILE A 85 15.70 5.62 -18.56
C ILE A 85 16.97 6.50 -18.59
N GLU A 86 16.81 7.77 -18.23
CA GLU A 86 17.93 8.71 -18.11
C GLU A 86 18.82 8.44 -16.89
N LEU A 87 20.12 8.75 -16.98
CA LEU A 87 21.09 8.52 -15.91
C LEU A 87 20.69 9.16 -14.56
N LEU A 88 20.04 10.33 -14.59
CA LEU A 88 19.53 11.01 -13.39
C LEU A 88 18.48 10.17 -12.66
N GLU A 89 17.59 9.50 -13.40
CA GLU A 89 16.55 8.64 -12.84
C GLU A 89 17.14 7.32 -12.33
N ILE A 90 18.10 6.74 -13.05
CA ILE A 90 18.84 5.55 -12.58
C ILE A 90 19.52 5.87 -11.24
N ARG A 91 20.14 7.05 -11.10
CA ARG A 91 20.78 7.48 -9.86
C ARG A 91 19.79 7.62 -8.71
N LYS A 92 18.62 8.22 -8.96
CA LYS A 92 17.55 8.35 -7.95
C LYS A 92 17.08 6.97 -7.49
N LYS A 93 16.85 6.05 -8.43
CA LYS A 93 16.44 4.67 -8.14
C LYS A 93 17.51 3.92 -7.33
N TYR A 94 18.79 4.05 -7.71
CA TYR A 94 19.90 3.50 -6.95
C TYR A 94 19.93 3.97 -5.50
N ILE A 95 19.79 5.28 -5.25
CA ILE A 95 19.80 5.82 -3.87
C ILE A 95 18.63 5.25 -3.06
N LYS A 96 17.45 5.16 -3.67
CA LYS A 96 16.26 4.59 -3.02
C LYS A 96 16.49 3.12 -2.65
N LEU A 97 16.97 2.30 -3.58
CA LEU A 97 17.25 0.88 -3.37
C LEU A 97 18.37 0.67 -2.34
N ALA A 98 19.43 1.48 -2.39
CA ALA A 98 20.54 1.40 -1.44
C ALA A 98 20.10 1.68 0.00
N GLN A 99 19.10 2.55 0.21
CA GLN A 99 18.52 2.78 1.52
C GLN A 99 17.59 1.66 1.99
N TYR A 100 17.04 0.87 1.08
CA TYR A 100 16.08 -0.19 1.37
C TYR A 100 16.78 -1.55 1.55
N TRP A 101 17.80 -1.84 0.75
CA TRP A 101 18.60 -3.07 0.78
C TRP A 101 19.88 -2.93 1.61
N HIS A 102 19.99 -1.86 2.42
CA HIS A 102 21.17 -1.67 3.26
C HIS A 102 21.24 -2.76 4.35
N PRO A 103 22.39 -3.42 4.55
CA PRO A 103 22.54 -4.45 5.57
C PRO A 103 22.28 -3.95 7.00
N ASP A 104 22.59 -2.67 7.29
CA ASP A 104 22.27 -2.11 8.62
C ASP A 104 20.77 -2.09 8.94
N LYS A 105 19.89 -2.11 7.92
CA LYS A 105 18.42 -2.13 8.13
C LYS A 105 17.83 -3.52 8.03
N ASN A 106 18.38 -4.34 7.15
CA ASN A 106 17.96 -5.72 6.98
C ASN A 106 19.01 -6.57 7.66
N ASN A 107 18.72 -7.00 8.90
CA ASN A 107 19.59 -7.87 9.72
C ASN A 107 19.91 -9.24 9.07
N ASP A 108 19.69 -9.39 7.77
CA ASP A 108 20.12 -10.53 6.98
C ASP A 108 21.63 -10.53 6.84
N THR A 109 22.21 -11.69 7.10
CA THR A 109 23.64 -11.95 6.98
C THR A 109 24.15 -11.89 5.53
N ASP A 110 23.24 -11.95 4.55
CA ASP A 110 23.57 -11.92 3.13
C ASP A 110 23.58 -10.49 2.58
N ASN A 111 24.79 -9.92 2.55
CA ASN A 111 25.13 -8.65 1.89
C ASN A 111 24.97 -8.65 0.35
N GLU A 112 24.30 -9.67 -0.20
CA GLU A 112 24.22 -9.92 -1.64
C GLU A 112 23.40 -8.85 -2.35
N ALA A 113 22.31 -8.37 -1.75
CA ALA A 113 21.45 -7.35 -2.32
C ALA A 113 22.20 -6.05 -2.65
N MET A 114 22.98 -5.55 -1.69
CA MET A 114 23.79 -4.35 -1.89
C MET A 114 24.94 -4.58 -2.89
N LYS A 115 25.52 -5.79 -2.91
CA LYS A 115 26.57 -6.15 -3.88
C LYS A 115 26.04 -6.14 -5.31
N TYR A 116 24.90 -6.78 -5.57
CA TYR A 116 24.27 -6.81 -6.89
C TYR A 116 23.80 -5.42 -7.33
N LEU A 117 23.25 -4.63 -6.41
CA LEU A 117 22.86 -3.24 -6.69
C LEU A 117 24.07 -2.38 -7.10
N ASN A 118 25.19 -2.51 -6.40
CA ASN A 118 26.42 -1.79 -6.74
C ASN A 118 26.97 -2.20 -8.11
N GLU A 119 26.95 -3.49 -8.42
CA GLU A 119 27.38 -4.01 -9.72
C GLU A 119 26.49 -3.49 -10.86
N ALA A 120 25.17 -3.56 -10.69
CA ALA A 120 24.20 -3.03 -11.65
C ALA A 120 24.42 -1.53 -11.91
N TRP A 121 24.65 -0.73 -10.87
CA TRP A 121 24.95 0.69 -11.01
C TRP A 121 26.23 0.97 -11.81
N GLN A 122 27.31 0.21 -11.57
CA GLN A 122 28.56 0.39 -12.30
C GLN A 122 28.42 0.07 -13.79
N ILE A 123 27.60 -0.92 -14.14
CA ILE A 123 27.33 -1.29 -15.53
C ILE A 123 26.53 -0.16 -16.21
N LEU A 124 25.42 0.27 -15.61
CA LEU A 124 24.57 1.29 -16.19
C LEU A 124 25.26 2.66 -16.30
N LYS A 125 26.10 3.01 -15.33
CA LYS A 125 26.87 4.26 -15.36
C LYS A 125 27.91 4.32 -16.49
N LYS A 126 28.49 3.18 -16.88
CA LYS A 126 29.50 3.12 -17.95
C LYS A 126 28.91 3.19 -19.36
N GLU A 127 27.64 2.84 -19.50
CA GLU A 127 26.95 2.72 -20.79
C GLU A 127 25.99 3.88 -21.11
N CYS A 128 25.85 4.85 -20.21
CA CYS A 128 25.12 6.10 -20.41
C CYS A 128 26.12 7.23 -20.70
#